data_AF-W6NXJ3-F1
#
_entry.id   AF-W6NXJ3-F1
#
_cell.length_a   1.000
_cell.length_b   1.000
_cell.length_c   1.000
_cell.angle_alpha   90.00
_cell.angle_beta   90.00
_cell.angle_gamma   90.00
#
_symmetry.space_group_name_H-M   'P 1'
#
loop_
_entity.id
_entity.type
_entity.pdbx_description
1 polymer ?
#
loop_
_entity_poly.entity_id
_entity_poly.type
_entity_poly.pdbx_seq_one_letter_code
_entity_poly.pdbx_strand_id
1 'polypeptide(L)'
;MEYRIAIPDGPLASVHDNIATTAELAGNYNLALSHRKHRLKLLEGVDAVDERLKIAGLFCSLSQADAALEHYDIVDQLLVCTAEEERAKIATRVSIGRGIAYSSMFGHTCFLLAREHIRNGRPTSAVRLAKRILRLARTTSDGCLEKAGLQLLATIHEEQNDLQSATALLQKYLEVDRVTLPEAVNALLKLSTLAKRSGADPISYLNKALKLADGSGN
;
A
#
# COMPACT_ATOMS: atom_id res chain seq x y z
N MET A 1 14.99 -0.94 50.42
CA MET A 1 14.16 -1.54 49.34
C MET A 1 13.66 -0.40 48.49
N GLU A 2 14.40 -0.07 47.43
CA GLU A 2 13.99 0.95 46.47
C GLU A 2 13.09 0.30 45.43
N TYR A 3 11.84 0.76 45.37
CA TYR A 3 10.90 0.42 44.31
C TYR A 3 11.41 1.05 43.00
N ARG A 4 12.00 0.22 42.13
CA ARG A 4 12.22 0.58 40.73
C ARG A 4 10.88 0.53 40.00
N ILE A 5 10.31 1.71 39.75
CA ILE A 5 9.24 1.89 38.79
C ILE A 5 9.84 1.55 37.41
N ALA A 6 9.29 0.53 36.75
CA ALA A 6 9.66 0.18 35.39
C ALA A 6 9.24 1.33 34.46
N ILE A 7 10.22 2.05 33.90
CA ILE A 7 10.00 2.97 32.79
C ILE A 7 10.00 2.10 31.53
N PRO A 8 8.89 1.97 30.80
CA PRO A 8 8.88 1.28 29.52
C PRO A 8 9.64 2.19 28.53
N ASP A 9 10.62 1.61 27.86
CA ASP A 9 11.49 2.23 26.86
C ASP A 9 12.47 3.32 27.35
N GLY A 10 13.76 3.13 27.04
CA GLY A 10 14.78 4.14 27.28
C GLY A 10 14.52 5.43 26.47
N PRO A 11 15.08 6.59 26.88
CA PRO A 11 14.82 7.89 26.24
C PRO A 11 15.04 7.90 24.73
N LEU A 12 16.02 7.12 24.26
CA LEU A 12 16.36 7.00 22.84
C LEU A 12 15.27 6.27 22.03
N ALA A 13 14.65 5.23 22.58
CA ALA A 13 13.58 4.49 21.91
C ALA A 13 12.32 5.36 21.75
N SER A 14 12.00 6.18 22.75
CA SER A 14 10.91 7.17 22.68
C SER A 14 11.17 8.25 21.62
N VAL A 15 12.42 8.74 21.51
CA VAL A 15 12.79 9.70 20.46
C VAL A 15 12.58 9.10 19.06
N HIS A 16 13.02 7.86 18.83
CA HIS A 16 12.78 7.20 17.55
C HIS A 16 11.28 6.96 17.28
N ASP A 17 10.48 6.64 18.29
CA ASP A 17 9.02 6.49 18.16
C ASP A 17 8.35 7.80 17.73
N ASN A 18 8.69 8.91 18.39
CA ASN A 18 8.13 10.23 18.08
C ASN A 18 8.48 10.70 16.66
N ILE A 19 9.74 10.51 16.24
CA ILE A 19 10.17 10.86 14.88
C ILE A 19 9.44 9.99 13.85
N ALA A 20 9.37 8.67 14.09
CA ALA A 20 8.69 7.77 13.18
C ALA A 20 7.20 8.10 13.05
N THR A 21 6.50 8.32 14.16
CA THR A 21 5.08 8.68 14.18
C THR A 21 4.83 10.02 13.46
N THR A 22 5.69 11.02 13.68
CA THR A 22 5.58 12.30 12.97
C THR A 22 5.82 12.14 11.46
N ALA A 23 6.79 11.32 11.07
CA ALA A 23 7.07 11.02 9.67
C ALA A 23 5.92 10.23 9.01
N GLU A 24 5.27 9.31 9.73
CA GLU A 24 4.08 8.58 9.28
C GLU A 24 2.91 9.52 9.00
N LEU A 25 2.63 10.45 9.93
CA LEU A 25 1.59 11.47 9.77
C LEU A 25 1.88 12.42 8.60
N ALA A 26 3.16 12.71 8.35
CA ALA A 26 3.60 13.49 7.20
C ALA A 26 3.66 12.69 5.88
N GLY A 27 3.30 11.40 5.89
CA GLY A 27 3.37 10.52 4.71
C GLY A 27 4.81 10.16 4.27
N ASN A 28 5.83 10.50 5.05
CA ASN A 28 7.22 10.16 4.77
C ASN A 28 7.58 8.77 5.30
N TYR A 29 7.05 7.74 4.62
CA TYR A 29 7.18 6.35 5.05
C TYR A 29 8.62 5.82 5.05
N ASN A 30 9.50 6.35 4.19
CA ASN A 30 10.92 5.96 4.17
C ASN A 30 11.66 6.43 5.43
N LEU A 31 11.42 7.68 5.85
CA LEU A 31 11.98 8.22 7.07
C LEU A 31 11.42 7.49 8.30
N ALA A 32 10.10 7.28 8.33
CA ALA A 32 9.45 6.49 9.37
C ALA A 32 10.07 5.10 9.50
N LEU A 33 10.20 4.37 8.38
CA LEU A 33 10.76 3.03 8.34
C LEU A 33 12.19 2.99 8.88
N SER A 34 13.02 3.98 8.54
CA SER A 34 14.39 4.10 9.06
C SER A 34 14.39 4.21 10.60
N HIS A 35 13.61 5.14 11.17
CA HIS A 35 13.54 5.32 12.62
C HIS A 35 12.92 4.13 13.34
N ARG A 36 11.89 3.48 12.78
CA ARG A 36 11.32 2.23 13.31
C ARG A 36 12.35 1.10 13.37
N LYS A 37 13.16 0.92 12.32
CA LYS A 37 14.26 -0.07 12.31
C LYS A 37 15.32 0.21 13.38
N HIS A 38 15.60 1.48 13.66
CA HIS A 38 16.50 1.86 14.76
C HIS A 38 15.86 1.60 16.14
N ARG A 39 14.59 1.94 16.33
CA ARG A 39 13.85 1.64 17.57
C ARG A 39 13.80 0.15 17.84
N LEU A 40 13.54 -0.68 16.82
CA LEU A 40 13.47 -2.15 16.97
C LEU A 40 14.74 -2.75 17.58
N LYS A 41 15.92 -2.16 17.34
CA LYS A 41 17.19 -2.65 17.93
C LYS A 41 17.29 -2.40 19.43
N LEU A 42 16.41 -1.57 19.99
CA LEU A 42 16.39 -1.15 21.40
C LEU A 42 15.27 -1.85 22.19
N LEU A 43 14.42 -2.64 21.52
CA LEU A 43 13.24 -3.26 22.12
C LEU A 43 13.41 -4.78 22.21
N GLU A 44 12.75 -5.38 23.19
CA GLU A 44 12.68 -6.83 23.38
C GLU A 44 11.23 -7.26 23.67
N GLY A 45 10.98 -8.57 23.60
CA GLY A 45 9.67 -9.14 23.95
C GLY A 45 8.51 -8.60 23.10
N VAL A 46 7.40 -8.26 23.76
CA VAL A 46 6.15 -7.83 23.11
C VAL A 46 6.33 -6.48 22.39
N ASP A 47 7.09 -5.55 22.97
CA ASP A 47 7.34 -4.24 22.35
C ASP A 47 8.10 -4.36 21.02
N ALA A 48 9.04 -5.31 20.93
CA ALA A 48 9.73 -5.62 19.68
C ALA A 48 8.78 -6.24 18.63
N VAL A 49 7.83 -7.08 19.06
CA VAL A 49 6.81 -7.65 18.18
C VAL A 49 5.88 -6.55 17.64
N ASP A 50 5.41 -5.66 18.50
CA ASP A 50 4.58 -4.53 18.10
C ASP A 50 5.30 -3.60 17.13
N GLU A 51 6.58 -3.33 17.37
CA GLU A 51 7.39 -2.52 16.47
C GLU A 51 7.60 -3.20 15.11
N ARG A 52 7.76 -4.54 15.08
CA ARG A 52 7.81 -5.30 13.82
C ARG A 52 6.51 -5.21 13.03
N LEU A 53 5.36 -5.24 13.70
CA LEU A 53 4.07 -5.06 13.04
C LEU A 53 3.92 -3.67 12.42
N LYS A 54 4.40 -2.62 13.10
CA LYS A 54 4.43 -1.26 12.52
C LYS A 54 5.34 -1.21 11.28
N ILE A 55 6.52 -1.83 11.34
CA ILE A 55 7.44 -1.94 10.20
C ILE A 55 6.80 -2.68 9.02
N ALA A 56 6.12 -3.80 9.27
CA ALA A 56 5.41 -4.54 8.23
C ALA A 56 4.32 -3.71 7.56
N GLY A 57 3.57 -2.93 8.36
CA GLY A 57 2.58 -1.97 7.84
C GLY A 57 3.20 -0.92 6.91
N LEU A 58 4.36 -0.37 7.29
CA LEU A 58 5.09 0.58 6.44
C LEU A 58 5.57 -0.04 5.13
N PHE A 59 6.05 -1.30 5.16
CA PHE A 59 6.40 -2.01 3.94
C PHE A 59 5.19 -2.22 3.03
N CYS A 60 4.00 -2.51 3.58
CA CYS A 60 2.77 -2.53 2.79
C CYS A 60 2.47 -1.15 2.16
N SER A 61 2.59 -0.05 2.92
CA SER A 61 2.40 1.32 2.40
C SER A 61 3.41 1.69 1.31
N LEU A 62 4.61 1.13 1.36
CA LEU A 62 5.65 1.30 0.34
C LEU A 62 5.53 0.32 -0.84
N SER A 63 4.46 -0.48 -0.90
CA SER A 63 4.27 -1.54 -1.92
C SER A 63 5.38 -2.60 -1.93
N GLN A 64 6.06 -2.80 -0.80
CA GLN A 64 7.12 -3.80 -0.60
C GLN A 64 6.55 -5.02 0.13
N ALA A 65 5.62 -5.72 -0.50
CA ALA A 65 4.86 -6.80 0.13
C ALA A 65 5.73 -7.98 0.59
N ASP A 66 6.77 -8.35 -0.17
CA ASP A 66 7.69 -9.44 0.21
C ASP A 66 8.39 -9.14 1.55
N ALA A 67 8.92 -7.92 1.70
CA ALA A 67 9.53 -7.48 2.96
C ALA A 67 8.51 -7.41 4.11
N ALA A 68 7.26 -7.04 3.85
CA ALA A 68 6.20 -7.09 4.86
C ALA A 68 5.93 -8.53 5.34
N LEU A 69 5.87 -9.49 4.42
CA LEU A 69 5.65 -10.92 4.72
C LEU A 69 6.79 -11.50 5.58
N GLU A 70 8.05 -11.17 5.28
CA GLU A 70 9.20 -11.58 6.11
C GLU A 70 9.03 -11.12 7.56
N HIS A 71 8.56 -9.89 7.78
CA HIS A 71 8.31 -9.38 9.12
C HIS A 71 7.16 -10.09 9.83
N TYR A 72 6.08 -10.43 9.12
CA TYR A 72 4.98 -11.23 9.67
C TYR A 72 5.42 -12.66 10.04
N ASP A 73 6.27 -13.28 9.23
CA ASP A 73 6.81 -14.62 9.50
C ASP A 73 7.70 -14.62 10.76
N ILE A 74 8.51 -13.57 10.94
CA ILE A 74 9.29 -13.41 12.18
C ILE A 74 8.37 -13.22 13.39
N VAL A 75 7.29 -12.44 13.26
CA VAL A 75 6.34 -12.24 14.36
C VAL A 75 5.65 -13.56 14.75
N ASP A 76 5.26 -14.39 13.78
CA ASP A 76 4.70 -15.73 14.04
C ASP A 76 5.66 -16.66 14.77
N GLN A 77 6.96 -16.59 14.46
CA GLN A 77 7.97 -17.37 15.19
C GLN A 77 8.11 -16.90 16.65
N LEU A 78 7.99 -15.59 16.89
CA LEU A 78 8.10 -14.98 18.22
C LEU A 78 6.82 -15.13 19.07
N LEU A 79 5.66 -15.33 18.41
CA LEU A 79 4.35 -15.50 19.05
C LEU A 79 4.29 -16.66 20.04
N VAL A 80 5.14 -17.68 19.86
CA VAL A 80 5.24 -18.86 20.74
C VAL A 80 5.53 -18.48 22.21
N CYS A 81 6.21 -17.35 22.43
CA CYS A 81 6.66 -16.89 23.75
C CYS A 81 5.73 -15.85 24.42
N THR A 82 4.58 -15.53 23.82
CA THR A 82 3.69 -14.46 24.30
C THR A 82 2.50 -15.00 25.12
N ALA A 83 2.00 -14.19 26.06
CA ALA A 83 0.79 -14.48 26.83
C ALA A 83 -0.43 -14.68 25.90
N GLU A 84 -1.34 -15.57 26.27
CA GLU A 84 -2.42 -16.06 25.39
C GLU A 84 -3.33 -14.94 24.84
N GLU A 85 -3.65 -13.93 25.65
CA GLU A 85 -4.47 -12.80 25.23
C GLU A 85 -3.78 -11.91 24.20
N GLU A 86 -2.50 -11.57 24.43
CA GLU A 86 -1.69 -10.77 23.51
C GLU A 86 -1.40 -11.54 22.21
N ARG A 87 -1.22 -12.86 22.31
CA ARG A 87 -1.05 -13.76 21.17
C ARG A 87 -2.21 -13.67 20.20
N ALA A 88 -3.45 -13.69 20.69
CA ALA A 88 -4.65 -13.61 19.84
C ALA A 88 -4.77 -12.26 19.10
N LYS A 89 -4.49 -11.15 19.81
CA LYS A 89 -4.50 -9.79 19.24
C LYS A 89 -3.43 -9.66 18.13
N ILE A 90 -2.21 -10.10 18.42
CA ILE A 90 -1.09 -10.08 17.47
C ILE A 90 -1.39 -10.98 16.27
N ALA A 91 -1.90 -12.20 16.48
CA ALA A 91 -2.25 -13.12 15.38
C ALA A 91 -3.31 -12.54 14.44
N THR A 92 -4.30 -11.82 14.98
CA THR A 92 -5.31 -11.13 14.17
C THR A 92 -4.68 -10.02 13.33
N ARG A 93 -3.79 -9.21 13.91
CA ARG A 93 -3.05 -8.17 13.18
C ARG A 93 -2.15 -8.75 12.08
N VAL A 94 -1.46 -9.86 12.35
CA VAL A 94 -0.66 -10.59 11.35
C VAL A 94 -1.54 -11.09 10.21
N SER A 95 -2.67 -11.73 10.53
CA SER A 95 -3.60 -12.27 9.51
C SER A 95 -4.14 -11.17 8.58
N ILE A 96 -4.59 -10.06 9.15
CA ILE A 96 -5.07 -8.89 8.39
C ILE A 96 -3.92 -8.33 7.53
N GLY A 97 -2.75 -8.14 8.12
CA GLY A 97 -1.57 -7.60 7.45
C GLY A 97 -1.09 -8.44 6.27
N ARG A 98 -1.04 -9.77 6.43
CA ARG A 98 -0.74 -10.72 5.36
C ARG A 98 -1.78 -10.67 4.25
N GLY A 99 -3.07 -10.58 4.60
CA GLY A 99 -4.14 -10.41 3.62
C GLY A 99 -3.90 -9.21 2.71
N ILE A 100 -3.56 -8.06 3.29
CA ILE A 100 -3.23 -6.84 2.53
C ILE A 100 -2.01 -7.05 1.62
N ALA A 101 -0.93 -7.65 2.15
CA ALA A 101 0.29 -7.92 1.39
C ALA A 101 0.02 -8.85 0.19
N TYR A 102 -0.70 -9.95 0.40
CA TYR A 102 -1.07 -10.88 -0.67
C TYR A 102 -1.99 -10.24 -1.71
N SER A 103 -2.99 -9.45 -1.31
CA SER A 103 -3.86 -8.73 -2.25
C SER A 103 -3.05 -7.77 -3.14
N SER A 104 -2.07 -7.08 -2.56
CA SER A 104 -1.16 -6.21 -3.32
C SER A 104 -0.31 -6.98 -4.34
N MET A 105 0.33 -8.08 -3.91
CA MET A 105 1.13 -8.93 -4.82
C MET A 105 0.29 -9.55 -5.93
N PHE A 106 -0.91 -10.02 -5.58
CA PHE A 106 -1.84 -10.61 -6.54
C PHE A 106 -2.25 -9.58 -7.61
N GLY A 107 -2.56 -8.35 -7.19
CA GLY A 107 -2.83 -7.24 -8.10
C GLY A 107 -1.67 -6.98 -9.07
N HIS A 108 -0.44 -6.88 -8.56
CA HIS A 108 0.75 -6.66 -9.38
C HIS A 108 1.04 -7.83 -10.34
N THR A 109 0.93 -9.07 -9.86
CA THR A 109 1.12 -10.27 -10.69
C THR A 109 0.12 -10.32 -11.83
N CYS A 110 -1.15 -10.02 -11.54
CA CYS A 110 -2.18 -9.92 -12.56
C CYS A 110 -1.89 -8.81 -13.58
N PHE A 111 -1.36 -7.68 -13.12
CA PHE A 111 -0.97 -6.59 -14.01
C PHE A 111 0.09 -7.03 -15.02
N LEU A 112 1.15 -7.69 -14.56
CA LEU A 112 2.20 -8.24 -15.43
C LEU A 112 1.64 -9.29 -16.41
N LEU A 113 0.81 -10.21 -15.92
CA LEU A 113 0.19 -11.24 -16.75
C LEU A 113 -0.69 -10.64 -17.86
N ALA A 114 -1.48 -9.61 -17.55
CA ALA A 114 -2.31 -8.97 -18.57
C ALA A 114 -1.47 -8.19 -19.59
N ARG A 115 -0.38 -7.53 -19.19
CA ARG A 115 0.57 -6.92 -20.13
C ARG A 115 1.14 -7.97 -21.09
N GLU A 116 1.53 -9.13 -20.58
CA GLU A 116 2.00 -10.24 -21.42
C GLU A 116 0.91 -10.77 -22.35
N HIS A 117 -0.35 -10.84 -21.90
CA HIS A 117 -1.47 -11.18 -22.80
C HIS A 117 -1.67 -10.15 -23.92
N ILE A 118 -1.56 -8.85 -23.64
CA ILE A 118 -1.65 -7.80 -24.65
C ILE A 118 -0.52 -7.92 -25.68
N ARG A 119 0.73 -8.06 -25.22
CA ARG A 119 1.91 -8.21 -26.09
C ARG A 119 1.80 -9.40 -27.03
N ASN A 120 1.16 -10.48 -26.56
CA ASN A 120 0.90 -11.67 -27.34
C ASN A 120 -0.37 -11.60 -28.22
N GLY A 121 -0.95 -10.41 -28.43
CA GLY A 121 -2.15 -10.23 -29.26
C GLY A 121 -3.42 -10.85 -28.68
N ARG A 122 -3.47 -11.10 -27.36
CA ARG A 122 -4.61 -11.71 -26.64
C ARG A 122 -5.27 -10.73 -25.65
N PRO A 123 -5.72 -9.54 -26.08
CA PRO A 123 -6.27 -8.54 -25.17
C PRO A 123 -7.59 -8.97 -24.51
N THR A 124 -8.37 -9.86 -25.15
CA THR A 124 -9.61 -10.39 -24.56
C THR A 124 -9.37 -11.20 -23.29
N SER A 125 -8.25 -11.93 -23.21
CA SER A 125 -7.81 -12.64 -22.00
C SER A 125 -7.42 -11.67 -20.89
N ALA A 126 -6.73 -10.58 -21.24
CA ALA A 126 -6.38 -9.51 -20.29
C ALA A 126 -7.63 -8.85 -19.69
N VAL A 127 -8.63 -8.52 -20.53
CA VAL A 127 -9.93 -7.97 -20.06
C VAL A 127 -10.64 -8.96 -19.13
N ARG A 128 -10.62 -10.26 -19.47
CA ARG A 128 -11.25 -11.31 -18.63
C ARG A 128 -10.59 -11.40 -17.26
N LEU A 129 -9.26 -11.32 -17.21
CA LEU A 129 -8.49 -11.31 -15.97
C LEU A 129 -8.87 -10.09 -15.11
N ALA A 130 -8.86 -8.89 -15.69
CA ALA A 130 -9.20 -7.67 -14.97
C ALA A 130 -10.65 -7.67 -14.44
N LYS A 131 -11.60 -8.15 -15.24
CA LYS A 131 -13.00 -8.34 -14.79
C LYS A 131 -13.11 -9.36 -13.64
N ARG A 132 -12.29 -10.41 -13.64
CA ARG A 132 -12.27 -11.40 -12.55
C ARG A 132 -11.76 -10.78 -11.26
N ILE A 133 -10.72 -9.95 -11.33
CA ILE A 133 -10.19 -9.20 -10.17
C ILE A 133 -11.28 -8.28 -9.61
N LEU A 134 -11.95 -7.50 -10.45
CA LEU A 134 -13.03 -6.61 -10.00
C LEU A 134 -14.22 -7.36 -9.38
N ARG A 135 -14.55 -8.56 -9.89
CA ARG A 135 -15.57 -9.41 -9.25
C ARG A 135 -15.11 -9.88 -7.88
N LEU A 136 -13.86 -10.31 -7.75
CA LEU A 136 -13.28 -10.74 -6.49
C LEU A 136 -13.29 -9.57 -5.49
N ALA A 137 -12.82 -8.39 -5.90
CA ALA A 137 -12.81 -7.17 -5.11
C ALA A 137 -14.20 -6.83 -4.56
N ARG A 138 -15.25 -6.92 -5.38
CA ARG A 138 -16.64 -6.71 -4.93
C ARG A 138 -17.10 -7.76 -3.92
N THR A 139 -16.75 -9.02 -4.13
CA THR A 139 -17.14 -10.10 -3.20
C THR A 139 -16.43 -10.02 -1.86
N THR A 140 -15.19 -9.52 -1.84
CA THR A 140 -14.36 -9.40 -0.64
C THR A 140 -14.36 -7.99 -0.04
N SER A 141 -15.04 -7.04 -0.68
CA SER A 141 -14.95 -5.60 -0.36
C SER A 141 -13.50 -5.11 -0.24
N ASP A 142 -12.62 -5.60 -1.11
CA ASP A 142 -11.19 -5.31 -1.08
C ASP A 142 -10.84 -4.17 -2.06
N GLY A 143 -10.61 -2.99 -1.50
CA GLY A 143 -10.24 -1.80 -2.25
C GLY A 143 -8.87 -1.91 -2.95
N CYS A 144 -7.94 -2.73 -2.46
CA CYS A 144 -6.67 -2.97 -3.14
C CYS A 144 -6.88 -3.76 -4.44
N LEU A 145 -7.73 -4.79 -4.39
CA LEU A 145 -8.12 -5.54 -5.59
C LEU A 145 -8.94 -4.68 -6.55
N GLU A 146 -9.82 -3.81 -6.04
CA GLU A 146 -10.60 -2.90 -6.90
C GLU A 146 -9.67 -1.93 -7.65
N LYS A 147 -8.76 -1.27 -6.93
CA LYS A 147 -7.71 -0.42 -7.51
C LYS A 147 -6.91 -1.16 -8.58
N ALA A 148 -6.41 -2.36 -8.28
CA ALA A 148 -5.64 -3.17 -9.22
C ALA A 148 -6.46 -3.52 -10.48
N GLY A 149 -7.73 -3.90 -10.32
CA GLY A 149 -8.61 -4.24 -11.44
C GLY A 149 -8.92 -3.05 -12.35
N LEU A 150 -9.18 -1.86 -11.77
CA LEU A 150 -9.42 -0.62 -12.50
C LEU A 150 -8.18 -0.16 -13.27
N GLN A 151 -7.02 -0.16 -12.62
CA GLN A 151 -5.75 0.21 -13.24
C GLN A 151 -5.39 -0.73 -14.39
N LEU A 152 -5.68 -2.03 -14.23
CA LEU A 152 -5.44 -3.02 -15.27
C LEU A 152 -6.35 -2.81 -16.49
N LEU A 153 -7.64 -2.60 -16.28
CA LEU A 153 -8.56 -2.27 -17.38
C LEU A 153 -8.15 -0.96 -18.08
N ALA A 154 -7.78 0.07 -17.32
CA ALA A 154 -7.35 1.34 -17.90
C ALA A 154 -6.14 1.16 -18.83
N THR A 155 -5.15 0.36 -18.39
CA THR A 155 -3.98 0.02 -19.19
C THR A 155 -4.36 -0.76 -20.45
N ILE A 156 -5.27 -1.73 -20.35
CA ILE A 156 -5.74 -2.49 -21.52
C ILE A 156 -6.43 -1.57 -22.55
N HIS A 157 -7.31 -0.66 -22.10
CA HIS A 157 -7.98 0.28 -22.99
C HIS A 157 -7.01 1.28 -23.61
N GLU A 158 -6.00 1.75 -22.86
CA GLU A 158 -4.95 2.62 -23.40
C GLU A 158 -4.15 1.94 -24.53
N GLU A 159 -3.78 0.68 -24.35
CA GLU A 159 -3.07 -0.14 -25.36
C GLU A 159 -3.94 -0.40 -26.59
N GLN A 160 -5.27 -0.46 -26.41
CA GLN A 160 -6.25 -0.54 -27.50
C GLN A 160 -6.56 0.83 -28.14
N ASN A 161 -5.87 1.89 -27.71
CA ASN A 161 -6.08 3.29 -28.11
C ASN A 161 -7.50 3.82 -27.80
N ASP A 162 -8.21 3.18 -26.88
CA ASP A 162 -9.48 3.65 -26.31
C ASP A 162 -9.19 4.57 -25.11
N LEU A 163 -8.75 5.79 -25.43
CA LEU A 163 -8.31 6.78 -24.44
C LEU A 163 -9.46 7.25 -23.54
N GLN A 164 -10.70 7.24 -24.05
CA GLN A 164 -11.87 7.68 -23.30
C GLN A 164 -12.19 6.69 -22.17
N SER A 165 -12.25 5.39 -22.47
CA SER A 165 -12.47 4.36 -21.44
C SER A 165 -11.31 4.31 -20.45
N ALA A 166 -10.06 4.43 -20.91
CA ALA A 166 -8.90 4.47 -20.03
C ALA A 166 -8.96 5.65 -19.04
N THR A 167 -9.36 6.84 -19.52
CA THR A 167 -9.53 8.04 -18.69
C THR A 167 -10.64 7.85 -17.65
N ALA A 168 -11.81 7.35 -18.06
CA ALA A 168 -12.93 7.11 -17.15
C ALA A 168 -12.58 6.10 -16.04
N LEU A 169 -11.84 5.04 -16.39
CA LEU A 169 -11.39 4.03 -15.42
C LEU A 169 -10.37 4.58 -14.41
N LEU A 170 -9.46 5.45 -14.84
CA LEU A 170 -8.51 6.12 -13.94
C LEU A 170 -9.19 7.16 -13.04
N GLN A 171 -10.23 7.84 -13.51
CA GLN A 171 -11.05 8.70 -12.66
C GLN A 171 -11.77 7.86 -11.58
N LYS A 172 -12.38 6.74 -11.97
CA LYS A 172 -12.99 5.81 -11.02
C LYS A 172 -11.98 5.23 -10.04
N TYR A 173 -10.74 4.98 -10.48
CA TYR A 173 -9.66 4.53 -9.59
C TYR A 173 -9.40 5.55 -8.46
N LEU A 174 -9.47 6.85 -8.75
CA LEU A 174 -9.28 7.92 -7.76
C LEU A 174 -10.46 8.03 -6.77
N GLU A 175 -11.62 7.48 -7.10
CA GLU A 175 -12.81 7.45 -6.24
C GLU A 175 -12.81 6.26 -5.26
N VAL A 176 -11.89 5.30 -5.42
CA VAL A 176 -11.79 4.15 -4.51
C VAL A 176 -11.29 4.65 -3.14
N ASP A 177 -11.91 4.16 -2.07
CA ASP A 177 -11.48 4.49 -0.71
C ASP A 177 -10.00 4.14 -0.47
N ARG A 178 -9.32 4.99 0.29
CA ARG A 178 -7.91 4.80 0.70
C ARG A 178 -6.93 4.70 -0.49
N VAL A 179 -7.14 5.49 -1.53
CA VAL A 179 -6.07 5.84 -2.48
C VAL A 179 -5.03 6.66 -1.72
N THR A 180 -3.80 6.17 -1.69
CA THR A 180 -2.68 6.88 -1.06
C THR A 180 -2.27 8.07 -1.91
N LEU A 181 -1.63 9.08 -1.31
CA LEU A 181 -1.15 10.26 -2.03
C LEU A 181 -0.23 9.89 -3.22
N PRO A 182 0.75 8.98 -3.09
CA PRO A 182 1.55 8.54 -4.23
C PRO A 182 0.73 7.88 -5.35
N GLU A 183 -0.26 7.05 -5.00
CA GLU A 183 -1.17 6.43 -5.98
C GLU A 183 -2.00 7.48 -6.72
N ALA A 184 -2.56 8.45 -5.99
CA ALA A 184 -3.35 9.54 -6.58
C ALA A 184 -2.52 10.40 -7.54
N VAL A 185 -1.32 10.80 -7.12
CA VAL A 185 -0.39 11.58 -7.94
C VAL A 185 -0.03 10.80 -9.21
N ASN A 186 0.33 9.51 -9.10
CA ASN A 186 0.65 8.68 -10.26
C ASN A 186 -0.53 8.53 -11.24
N ALA A 187 -1.75 8.35 -10.73
CA ALA A 187 -2.95 8.27 -11.55
C ALA A 187 -3.24 9.60 -12.27
N LEU A 188 -3.04 10.74 -11.62
CA LEU A 188 -3.17 12.07 -12.23
C LEU A 188 -2.11 12.35 -13.28
N LEU A 189 -0.85 11.95 -13.03
CA LEU A 189 0.20 12.00 -14.04
C LEU A 189 -0.18 11.17 -15.26
N LYS A 190 -0.70 9.96 -15.05
CA LYS A 190 -1.19 9.11 -16.15
C LYS A 190 -2.36 9.75 -16.91
N LEU A 191 -3.33 10.34 -16.22
CA LEU A 191 -4.42 11.10 -16.83
C LEU A 191 -3.91 12.27 -17.68
N SER A 192 -2.88 12.99 -17.23
CA SER A 192 -2.27 14.07 -18.02
C SER A 192 -1.65 13.54 -19.32
N THR A 193 -1.00 12.37 -19.30
CA THR A 193 -0.43 11.74 -20.50
C THR A 193 -1.51 11.31 -21.50
N LEU A 194 -2.64 10.78 -21.01
CA LEU A 194 -3.78 10.42 -21.85
C LEU A 194 -4.45 11.66 -22.44
N ALA A 195 -4.62 12.73 -21.65
CA ALA A 195 -5.18 13.99 -22.12
C ALA A 195 -4.36 14.60 -23.26
N LYS A 196 -3.03 14.58 -23.14
CA LYS A 196 -2.13 15.02 -24.22
C LYS A 196 -2.33 14.21 -25.51
N ARG A 197 -2.59 12.90 -25.41
CA ARG A 197 -2.83 12.03 -26.57
C ARG A 197 -4.22 12.22 -27.19
N SER A 198 -5.23 12.55 -26.39
CA SER A 198 -6.61 12.77 -26.86
C SER A 198 -6.89 14.22 -27.28
N GLY A 199 -5.94 15.15 -27.08
CA GLY A 199 -6.12 16.58 -27.35
C GLY A 199 -6.88 17.34 -26.26
N ALA A 200 -7.14 16.72 -25.11
CA ALA A 200 -7.71 17.37 -23.93
C ALA A 200 -6.62 18.13 -23.16
N ASP A 201 -7.01 19.03 -22.23
CA ASP A 201 -6.07 19.82 -21.44
C ASP A 201 -5.30 18.96 -20.41
N PRO A 202 -3.97 18.73 -20.59
CA PRO A 202 -3.18 17.96 -19.65
C PRO A 202 -2.79 18.79 -18.42
N ILE A 203 -2.80 20.12 -18.50
CA ILE A 203 -2.33 21.03 -17.44
C ILE A 203 -3.28 20.98 -16.23
N SER A 204 -4.58 20.82 -16.46
CA SER A 204 -5.56 20.62 -15.38
C SER A 204 -5.21 19.45 -14.46
N TYR A 205 -4.78 18.30 -15.01
CA TYR A 205 -4.39 17.14 -14.20
C TYR A 205 -3.05 17.34 -13.49
N LEU A 206 -2.08 18.00 -14.13
CA LEU A 206 -0.79 18.33 -13.52
C LEU A 206 -0.95 19.28 -12.33
N ASN A 207 -1.79 20.31 -12.47
CA ASN A 207 -2.08 21.23 -11.38
C ASN A 207 -2.77 20.53 -10.20
N LYS A 208 -3.65 19.55 -10.45
CA LYS A 208 -4.23 18.72 -9.38
C LYS A 208 -3.18 17.87 -8.69
N ALA A 209 -2.25 17.27 -9.44
CA ALA A 209 -1.17 16.46 -8.88
C ALA A 209 -0.24 17.29 -8.00
N LEU A 210 0.13 18.50 -8.44
CA LEU A 210 0.94 19.45 -7.67
C LEU A 210 0.24 19.87 -6.38
N LYS A 211 -1.04 20.27 -6.45
CA LYS A 211 -1.80 20.64 -5.24
C LYS A 211 -1.88 19.53 -4.20
N LEU A 212 -2.02 18.28 -4.64
CA LEU A 212 -2.02 17.12 -3.74
C LEU A 212 -0.63 16.88 -3.15
N ALA A 213 0.44 17.00 -3.95
CA ALA A 213 1.81 16.80 -3.51
C ALA A 213 2.29 17.90 -2.53
N ASP A 214 1.89 19.14 -2.75
CA ASP A 214 2.24 20.30 -1.92
C ASP A 214 1.43 20.36 -0.61
N GLY A 215 0.52 19.42 -0.37
CA GLY A 215 -0.31 19.38 0.84
C GLY A 215 -1.32 20.53 0.95
N SER A 216 -1.47 21.36 -0.10
CA SER A 216 -2.38 22.52 -0.12
C SER A 216 -3.87 22.14 -0.26
N GLY A 217 -4.20 20.88 0.01
CA GLY A 217 -5.51 20.26 -0.16
C GLY A 217 -6.15 19.77 1.14
N ASN A 218 -5.62 20.16 2.31
CA ASN A 218 -6.27 20.03 3.62
C ASN A 218 -5.96 21.26 4.47
#